data_AF-A0A661BGJ6-F1
#
_entry.id   AF-A0A661BGJ6-F1
#
_cell.length_a   1.000
_cell.length_b   1.000
_cell.length_c   1.000
_cell.angle_alpha   90.00
_cell.angle_beta   90.00
_cell.angle_gamma   90.00
#
_symmetry.space_group_name_H-M   'P 1'
#
loop_
_entity.id
_entity.type
_entity.pdbx_description
1 polymer ?
#
loop_
_entity_poly.entity_id
_entity_poly.type
_entity_poly.pdbx_seq_one_letter_code
_entity_poly.pdbx_strand_id
1 'polypeptide(L)' 'MVEAGWATEHDGLIARKVSHILCGGTVAEGTMLDEQAYLDLEREAFVSLCGEEKSQARMESLLMTGKPLRN' A
#
# COMPACT_ATOMS: atom_id res chain seq x y z
N MET A 1 15.45 2.83 -0.75
CA MET A 1 14.81 2.97 0.59
C MET A 1 14.90 1.68 1.40
N VAL A 2 14.49 0.53 0.84
CA VAL A 2 14.60 -0.77 1.53
C VAL A 2 16.06 -1.22 1.67
N GLU A 3 16.85 -1.20 0.59
CA GLU A 3 18.29 -1.57 0.63
C GLU A 3 19.18 -0.61 1.45
N ALA A 4 18.71 0.63 1.68
CA ALA A 4 19.40 1.60 2.51
C ALA A 4 19.12 1.41 4.02
N GLY A 5 18.27 0.44 4.39
CA GLY A 5 17.86 0.17 5.78
C GLY A 5 16.87 1.18 6.38
N TRP A 6 16.31 2.08 5.56
CA TRP A 6 15.43 3.16 6.02
C TRP A 6 13.95 2.74 6.00
N ALA A 7 13.61 1.71 5.25
CA ALA A 7 12.27 1.17 5.08
C ALA A 7 12.29 -0.35 5.26
N THR A 8 11.27 -0.89 5.91
CA THR A 8 11.08 -2.35 6.01
C THR A 8 10.67 -2.91 4.65
N GLU A 9 10.78 -4.23 4.46
CA GLU A 9 10.26 -4.89 3.24
C GLU A 9 8.76 -4.64 3.06
N HIS A 10 8.01 -4.54 4.16
CA HIS A 10 6.58 -4.24 4.14
C HIS A 10 6.31 -2.81 3.66
N ASP A 11 7.07 -1.83 4.14
CA ASP A 11 6.97 -0.45 3.66
C ASP A 11 7.28 -0.37 2.15
N GLY A 12 8.21 -1.19 1.65
CA GLY A 12 8.49 -1.33 0.22
C GLY A 12 7.33 -1.95 -0.58
N LEU A 13 6.62 -2.92 0.00
CA LEU A 13 5.42 -3.52 -0.60
C LEU A 13 4.27 -2.50 -0.69
N ILE A 14 4.05 -1.73 0.38
CA ILE A 14 3.07 -0.63 0.39
C ILE A 14 3.44 0.42 -0.65
N ALA A 15 4.69 0.87 -0.69
CA ALA A 15 5.16 1.87 -1.64
C ALA A 15 4.95 1.43 -3.10
N ARG A 16 5.18 0.16 -3.42
CA ARG A 16 4.92 -0.40 -4.77
C ARG A 16 3.45 -0.36 -5.15
N LYS A 17 2.54 -0.66 -4.22
CA LYS A 17 1.09 -0.58 -4.46
C LYS A 17 0.65 0.87 -4.64
N VAL A 18 1.16 1.80 -3.81
CA VAL A 18 0.89 3.24 -3.96
C VAL A 18 1.39 3.76 -5.31
N SER A 19 2.61 3.41 -5.72
CA SER A 19 3.11 3.81 -7.04
C SER A 19 2.27 3.23 -8.18
N HIS A 20 1.74 2.01 -8.03
CA HIS A 20 0.87 1.40 -9.03
C HIS A 20 -0.42 2.19 -9.23
N ILE A 21 -1.08 2.60 -8.14
CA ILE A 21 -2.28 3.44 -8.17
C ILE A 21 -1.98 4.78 -8.85
N LEU A 22 -0.91 5.45 -8.43
CA LEU A 22 -0.53 6.76 -8.98
C LEU A 22 -0.17 6.72 -10.47
N CYS A 23 0.34 5.59 -10.96
CA CYS A 23 0.60 5.36 -12.37
C CYS A 23 -0.65 4.95 -13.18
N GLY A 24 -1.83 4.88 -12.55
CA GLY A 24 -3.07 4.46 -13.21
C GLY A 24 -3.19 2.95 -13.43
N GLY A 25 -2.38 2.15 -12.72
CA GLY A 25 -2.41 0.70 -12.82
C GLY A 25 -1.64 0.16 -14.03
N THR A 26 -2.12 -0.96 -14.60
CA THR A 26 -1.50 -1.60 -15.77
C THR A 26 -2.16 -1.08 -17.05
N VAL A 27 -1.97 0.20 -17.34
CA VAL A 27 -2.53 0.87 -18.53
C VAL A 27 -1.43 1.32 -19.49
N ALA A 28 -1.79 1.49 -20.76
CA ALA A 28 -0.87 2.02 -21.75
C ALA A 28 -0.57 3.50 -21.47
N GLU A 29 0.62 3.95 -21.83
CA GLU A 29 1.02 5.36 -21.69
C GLU A 29 0.04 6.27 -22.46
N GLY A 30 -0.39 7.36 -21.82
CA GLY A 30 -1.35 8.31 -22.40
C GLY A 30 -2.82 7.89 -22.28
N THR A 31 -3.13 6.79 -21.59
CA THR A 31 -4.52 6.42 -21.29
C THR A 31 -5.14 7.42 -20.31
N MET A 32 -6.25 8.03 -20.71
CA MET A 32 -7.05 8.87 -19.81
C MET A 32 -7.89 7.98 -18.91
N LEU A 33 -7.68 8.11 -17.60
CA LEU A 33 -8.47 7.44 -16.58
C LEU A 33 -9.43 8.43 -15.93
N ASP A 34 -10.62 7.95 -15.57
CA ASP A 34 -11.56 8.69 -14.76
C ASP A 34 -11.21 8.56 -13.27
N GLU A 35 -11.82 9.41 -12.45
CA GLU A 35 -11.65 9.36 -10.99
C GLU A 35 -12.08 7.99 -10.42
N GLN A 36 -13.12 7.39 -10.99
CA GLN A 36 -13.65 6.11 -10.54
C GLN A 36 -12.64 4.97 -10.70
N ALA A 37 -11.87 4.94 -11.78
CA ALA A 37 -10.80 3.97 -11.99
C ALA A 37 -9.70 4.09 -10.93
N TYR A 38 -9.33 5.31 -10.52
CA TYR A 38 -8.36 5.50 -9.43
C TYR A 38 -8.92 5.01 -8.09
N LEU A 39 -10.19 5.31 -7.79
CA LEU A 39 -10.84 4.84 -6.56
C LEU A 39 -10.93 3.31 -6.52
N ASP A 40 -11.17 2.66 -7.65
CA ASP A 40 -11.21 1.21 -7.74
C ASP A 40 -9.83 0.59 -7.54
N LEU A 41 -8.78 1.17 -8.14
CA LEU A 41 -7.39 0.75 -7.92
C LEU A 41 -6.96 0.93 -6.45
N GLU A 42 -7.31 2.06 -5.84
CA GLU A 42 -7.06 2.31 -4.42
C GLU A 42 -7.74 1.27 -3.54
N ARG A 43 -9.02 1.00 -3.81
CA ARG A 43 -9.81 0.02 -3.05
C ARG A 43 -9.21 -1.38 -3.15
N GLU A 44 -8.86 -1.82 -4.35
CA GLU A 44 -8.25 -3.15 -4.55
C GLU A 44 -6.91 -3.26 -3.81
N ALA A 45 -6.04 -2.27 -3.97
CA ALA A 45 -4.74 -2.23 -3.32
C ALA A 45 -4.86 -2.23 -1.79
N PHE A 46 -5.81 -1.45 -1.26
CA PHE A 46 -6.08 -1.35 0.17
C PHE A 46 -6.61 -2.68 0.74
N VAL A 47 -7.63 -3.27 0.12
CA VAL A 47 -8.20 -4.56 0.56
C VAL A 47 -7.13 -5.67 0.52
N SER A 48 -6.30 -5.68 -0.51
CA SER A 48 -5.17 -6.61 -0.59
C SER A 48 -4.17 -6.40 0.56
N LEU A 49 -3.85 -5.15 0.92
CA LEU A 49 -2.95 -4.85 2.05
C LEU A 49 -3.54 -5.24 3.40
N CYS A 50 -4.86 -5.15 3.58
CA CYS A 50 -5.54 -5.61 4.80
C CYS A 50 -5.43 -7.13 5.00
N GLY A 51 -5.25 -7.90 3.93
CA GLY A 51 -5.02 -9.34 3.98
C GLY A 51 -3.62 -9.74 4.46
N GLU A 52 -2.66 -8.80 4.47
CA GLU A 52 -1.28 -9.09 4.89
C GLU A 52 -1.15 -9.18 6.42
N GLU A 53 -0.53 -10.25 6.91
CA GLU A 53 -0.33 -10.50 8.34
C GLU A 53 0.42 -9.35 9.03
N LYS A 54 1.41 -8.76 8.34
CA LYS A 54 2.16 -7.61 8.86
C LYS A 54 1.28 -6.36 9.01
N SER A 55 0.34 -6.14 8.10
CA SER A 55 -0.63 -5.03 8.21
C SER A 55 -1.58 -5.26 9.39
N GLN A 56 -2.04 -6.49 9.58
CA GLN A 56 -2.91 -6.85 10.72
C GLN A 56 -2.19 -6.68 12.05
N ALA A 57 -0.94 -7.13 12.16
CA ALA A 57 -0.12 -6.95 13.35
C ALA A 57 0.13 -5.46 13.67
N ARG A 58 0.29 -4.62 12.63
CA ARG A 58 0.39 -3.15 12.81
C ARG A 58 -0.92 -2.56 13.33
N MET A 59 -2.06 -2.96 12.76
CA MET A 59 -3.37 -2.52 13.23
C MET A 59 -3.65 -2.96 14.68
N GLU A 60 -3.36 -4.23 15.00
CA GLU A 60 -3.52 -4.76 16.36
C GLU A 60 -2.63 -4.01 17.36
N SER A 61 -1.34 -3.84 17.07
CA SER A 61 -0.43 -3.07 17.91
C SER A 61 -0.94 -1.65 18.14
N LEU A 62 -1.40 -0.98 17.08
CA LEU A 62 -1.94 0.38 17.17
C LEU A 62 -3.19 0.43 18.05
N LEU A 63 -4.12 -0.52 17.89
CA LEU A 63 -5.36 -0.58 18.67
C LEU A 63 -5.12 -0.96 20.13
N MET A 64 -4.20 -1.88 20.40
CA MET A 64 -3.96 -2.42 21.73
C MET A 64 -2.99 -1.57 22.56
N THR A 65 -1.95 -1.02 21.93
CA THR A 65 -0.87 -0.30 22.64
C THR A 65 -0.84 1.20 22.36
N GLY A 66 -1.61 1.67 21.37
CA GLY A 66 -1.55 3.05 20.89
C GLY A 66 -0.27 3.40 20.12
N LYS A 67 0.63 2.43 19.92
CA LYS A 67 1.92 2.64 19.26
C LYS A 67 1.99 1.88 17.93
N PRO A 68 2.44 2.54 16.85
CA PRO A 68 2.61 1.87 15.56
C PRO A 68 3.75 0.85 15.64
N LEU A 69 3.47 -0.38 15.22
CA LEU A 69 4.49 -1.40 15.06
C LEU A 69 5.28 -1.14 13.76
N ARG A 70 6.61 -1.21 13.82
CA ARG A 70 7.48 -1.17 12.63
C ARG A 70 8.07 -2.57 12.45
N ASN A 71 7.53 -3.31 11.49
CA ASN A 71 7.90 -4.67 11.08
C ASN A 71 8.01 -4.79 9.55
#